data_AF-V8N6W9-F1
#
_entry.id   AF-V8N6W9-F1
#
_cell.length_a   1.000
_cell.length_b   1.000
_cell.length_c   1.000
_cell.angle_alpha   90.00
_cell.angle_beta   90.00
_cell.angle_gamma   90.00
#
_symmetry.space_group_name_H-M   'P 1'
#
loop_
_entity.id
_entity.type
_entity.pdbx_description
1 polymer ?
#
loop_
_entity_poly.entity_id
_entity_poly.type
_entity_poly.pdbx_seq_one_letter_code
_entity_poly.pdbx_strand_id
1 'polypeptide(L)'
;MQGNRCQRRTCSRSRYWADIYDTVISGTFRQWKEGTTKSEIYYPGDTVVHHSGEVTSVQWSAGTWMVEYGRGFIPSTLTFALADTIFSTQDFLTLFYTLRVYAKALVLEANTYFSSTSQ
;
A
#
# COMPACT_ATOMS: atom_id res chain seq x y z
N MET A 1 -5.71 11.60 4.52
CA MET A 1 -6.15 12.22 3.25
C MET A 1 -5.06 12.02 2.19
N GLN A 2 -4.88 10.78 1.70
CA GLN A 2 -4.08 10.51 0.50
C GLN A 2 -5.00 10.73 -0.72
N GLY A 3 -5.26 12.01 -0.99
CA GLY A 3 -6.13 12.43 -2.08
C GLY A 3 -5.35 12.50 -3.40
N ASN A 4 -5.77 11.66 -4.36
CA ASN A 4 -5.82 11.97 -5.79
C ASN A 4 -4.55 11.91 -6.67
N ARG A 5 -3.39 11.42 -6.22
CA ARG A 5 -2.19 11.35 -7.10
C ARG A 5 -1.94 10.01 -7.83
N CYS A 6 -2.74 8.98 -7.60
CA CYS A 6 -2.60 7.67 -8.25
C CYS A 6 -3.85 7.21 -9.03
N GLN A 7 -4.60 8.15 -9.65
CA GLN A 7 -5.85 7.83 -10.36
C GLN A 7 -5.71 7.66 -11.88
N ARG A 8 -4.48 7.66 -12.44
CA ARG A 8 -4.25 7.55 -13.91
C ARG A 8 -2.93 6.90 -14.37
N ARG A 9 -2.08 6.32 -13.50
CA ARG A 9 -0.76 5.79 -13.91
C ARG A 9 -0.65 4.29 -13.69
N THR A 10 -0.04 3.59 -14.66
CA THR A 10 0.50 2.24 -14.47
C THR A 10 1.69 2.35 -13.52
N CYS A 11 1.64 1.65 -12.40
CA CYS A 11 2.73 1.64 -11.43
C CYS A 11 3.33 0.23 -11.35
N SER A 12 4.65 0.17 -11.26
CA SER A 12 5.38 -1.05 -10.91
C SER A 12 5.35 -1.23 -9.39
N ARG A 13 4.85 -2.38 -8.91
CA ARG A 13 4.93 -2.73 -7.50
C ARG A 13 6.29 -3.37 -7.21
N SER A 14 6.96 -2.93 -6.15
CA SER A 14 8.25 -3.51 -5.74
C SER A 14 8.07 -4.73 -4.85
N ARG A 15 9.10 -5.57 -4.78
CA ARG A 15 9.15 -6.77 -3.95
C ARG A 15 9.13 -6.38 -2.47
N TYR A 16 8.00 -6.62 -1.82
CA TYR A 16 7.86 -6.47 -0.37
C TYR A 16 8.06 -7.80 0.33
N TRP A 17 8.60 -7.74 1.55
CA TRP A 17 8.62 -8.85 2.50
C TRP A 17 7.36 -8.78 3.40
N ALA A 18 6.22 -8.62 2.74
CA ALA A 18 4.92 -8.52 3.37
C ALA A 18 3.85 -9.02 2.39
N ASP A 19 2.89 -9.76 2.93
CA ASP A 19 1.68 -10.14 2.20
C ASP A 19 0.69 -9.00 2.26
N ILE A 20 0.17 -8.59 1.11
CA ILE A 20 -0.76 -7.48 0.99
C ILE A 20 -2.08 -7.97 0.39
N TYR A 21 -3.17 -7.66 1.07
CA TYR A 21 -4.53 -8.03 0.71
C TYR A 21 -5.28 -6.75 0.35
N ASP A 22 -5.57 -6.57 -0.93
CA ASP A 22 -6.25 -5.40 -1.47
C ASP A 22 -7.71 -5.78 -1.78
N THR A 23 -8.67 -5.20 -1.06
CA THR A 23 -10.10 -5.41 -1.32
C THR A 23 -10.68 -4.19 -2.01
N VAL A 24 -11.15 -4.36 -3.24
CA VAL A 24 -11.69 -3.26 -4.05
C VAL A 24 -13.12 -2.94 -3.59
N ILE A 25 -13.37 -1.68 -3.25
CA ILE A 25 -14.70 -1.19 -2.81
C ILE A 25 -15.46 -0.56 -3.97
N SER A 26 -14.75 0.12 -4.87
CA SER A 26 -15.36 0.83 -6.01
C SER A 26 -14.34 0.96 -7.13
N GLY A 27 -14.81 1.07 -8.37
CA GLY A 27 -13.99 1.22 -9.57
C GLY A 27 -13.47 -0.12 -10.12
N THR A 28 -12.42 -0.05 -10.94
CA THR A 28 -11.77 -1.25 -11.49
C THR A 28 -10.27 -1.21 -11.22
N PHE A 29 -9.73 -2.41 -10.97
CA PHE A 29 -8.32 -2.64 -10.71
C PHE A 29 -7.80 -3.65 -11.71
N ARG A 30 -6.73 -3.31 -12.43
CA ARG A 30 -6.11 -4.18 -13.43
C ARG A 30 -4.71 -4.54 -12.99
N GLN A 31 -4.40 -5.83 -13.02
CA GLN A 31 -3.12 -6.38 -12.64
C GLN A 31 -2.50 -7.14 -13.82
N TRP A 32 -1.19 -7.00 -14.00
CA TRP A 32 -0.41 -7.89 -14.86
C TRP A 32 0.65 -8.59 -14.01
N LYS A 33 0.60 -9.92 -14.01
CA LYS A 33 1.57 -10.77 -13.32
C LYS A 33 2.86 -10.90 -14.14
N GLU A 34 3.99 -10.89 -13.44
CA GLU A 34 5.31 -11.10 -14.05
C GLU A 34 5.34 -12.42 -14.84
N GLY A 35 5.88 -12.38 -16.06
CA GLY A 35 5.99 -13.55 -16.95
C GLY A 35 4.73 -13.87 -17.77
N THR A 36 3.63 -13.13 -17.63
CA THR A 36 2.42 -13.32 -18.44
C THR A 36 2.08 -12.09 -19.28
N THR A 37 1.57 -12.28 -20.49
CA THR A 37 1.08 -11.20 -21.37
C THR A 37 -0.41 -10.91 -21.18
N LYS A 38 -1.07 -11.60 -20.24
CA LYS A 38 -2.49 -11.44 -19.93
C LYS A 38 -2.67 -10.54 -18.72
N SER A 39 -3.73 -9.75 -18.74
CA SER A 39 -4.11 -8.89 -17.63
C SER A 39 -5.38 -9.42 -16.96
N GLU A 40 -5.39 -9.41 -15.64
CA GLU A 40 -6.58 -9.72 -14.84
C GLU A 40 -7.24 -8.42 -14.41
N ILE A 41 -8.57 -8.34 -14.50
CA ILE A 41 -9.36 -7.18 -14.09
C ILE A 41 -10.23 -7.61 -12.92
N TYR A 42 -10.15 -6.87 -11.83
CA TYR A 42 -10.89 -7.07 -10.59
C TYR A 42 -11.95 -6.00 -10.43
N TYR A 43 -13.09 -6.43 -9.92
CA TYR A 43 -14.29 -5.61 -9.72
C TYR A 43 -14.52 -5.35 -8.22
N PRO A 44 -15.44 -4.43 -7.88
CA PRO A 44 -15.82 -4.18 -6.49
C PRO A 44 -16.31 -5.46 -5.79
N GLY A 45 -15.74 -5.76 -4.62
CA GLY A 45 -15.99 -6.98 -3.86
C GLY A 45 -14.91 -8.05 -4.01
N ASP A 46 -14.05 -7.94 -5.03
CA ASP A 46 -12.93 -8.85 -5.20
C ASP A 46 -11.77 -8.50 -4.26
N THR A 47 -11.13 -9.53 -3.71
CA THR A 47 -9.90 -9.40 -2.92
C THR A 47 -8.72 -9.91 -3.72
N VAL A 48 -7.73 -9.05 -3.94
CA VAL A 48 -6.47 -9.38 -4.58
C VAL A 48 -5.42 -9.64 -3.51
N VAL A 49 -4.83 -10.83 -3.53
CA VAL A 49 -3.74 -11.20 -2.63
C VAL A 49 -2.42 -11.06 -3.38
N HIS A 50 -1.49 -10.32 -2.79
CA HIS A 50 -0.11 -10.20 -3.25
C HIS A 50 0.79 -10.86 -2.21
N HIS A 51 1.44 -11.94 -2.62
CA HIS A 51 2.38 -12.63 -1.74
C HIS A 51 3.74 -11.93 -1.72
N SER A 52 4.44 -12.07 -0.60
CA SER A 52 5.79 -11.56 -0.43
C SER A 52 6.72 -11.97 -1.58
N GLY A 53 7.34 -10.99 -2.25
CA GLY A 53 8.28 -11.20 -3.35
C GLY A 53 7.69 -11.28 -4.77
N GLU A 54 6.37 -11.18 -4.92
CA GLU A 54 5.71 -11.10 -6.24
C GLU A 54 5.80 -9.67 -6.80
N VAL A 55 6.18 -9.55 -8.08
CA VAL A 55 6.19 -8.27 -8.80
C VAL A 55 5.00 -8.27 -9.75
N THR A 56 4.14 -7.28 -9.59
CA THR A 56 3.02 -7.06 -10.50
C THR A 56 2.99 -5.61 -10.92
N SER A 57 2.62 -5.38 -12.18
CA SER A 57 2.24 -4.03 -12.61
C SER A 57 0.75 -3.88 -12.40
N VAL A 58 0.36 -2.68 -11.99
CA VAL A 58 -1.01 -2.39 -11.58
C VAL A 58 -1.48 -1.09 -12.21
N GLN A 59 -2.75 -1.07 -12.60
CA GLN A 59 -3.42 0.09 -13.15
C GLN A 59 -4.78 0.25 -12.47
N TRP A 60 -5.05 1.47 -12.04
CA TRP A 60 -6.32 1.87 -11.45
C TRP A 60 -7.11 2.74 -12.42
N SER A 61 -8.41 2.48 -12.51
CA SER A 61 -9.35 3.38 -13.17
C SER A 61 -9.70 4.59 -12.29
N ALA A 62 -10.25 5.64 -12.91
CA ALA A 62 -10.69 6.81 -12.17
C ALA A 62 -11.83 6.45 -11.20
N GLY A 63 -11.74 6.95 -9.96
CA GLY A 63 -12.73 6.65 -8.92
C GLY A 63 -12.58 5.29 -8.24
N THR A 64 -11.45 4.59 -8.44
CA THR A 64 -11.17 3.35 -7.74
C THR A 64 -10.80 3.59 -6.27
N TRP A 65 -11.47 2.88 -5.37
CA TRP A 65 -11.20 2.87 -3.93
C TRP A 65 -10.98 1.44 -3.47
N MET A 66 -10.00 1.23 -2.60
CA MET A 66 -9.71 -0.07 -1.99
C MET A 66 -9.27 0.07 -0.54
N VAL A 67 -9.43 -1.02 0.19
CA VAL A 67 -8.82 -1.23 1.49
C VAL A 67 -7.62 -2.14 1.31
N GLU A 68 -6.47 -1.68 1.81
CA GLU A 68 -5.21 -2.42 1.79
C GLU A 68 -4.93 -2.95 3.20
N TYR A 69 -4.74 -4.26 3.32
CA TYR A 69 -4.32 -4.92 4.55
C TYR A 69 -2.95 -5.57 4.35
N GLY A 70 -1.94 -5.12 5.08
CA GLY A 70 -0.59 -5.67 5.02
C GLY A 70 -0.21 -6.48 6.26
N ARG A 71 0.35 -7.67 6.07
CA ARG A 71 1.01 -8.46 7.12
C ARG A 71 2.47 -8.74 6.74
N GLY A 72 3.40 -8.39 7.63
CA GLY A 72 4.82 -8.67 7.44
C GLY A 72 5.69 -7.52 7.93
N PHE A 73 6.86 -7.35 7.33
CA PHE A 73 7.82 -6.32 7.74
C PHE A 73 7.47 -4.95 7.15
N ILE A 74 6.48 -4.28 7.76
CA ILE A 74 5.95 -2.98 7.36
C ILE A 74 7.02 -1.87 7.18
N PRO A 75 8.09 -1.78 7.99
CA PRO A 75 9.11 -0.74 7.80
C PRO A 75 9.78 -0.79 6.42
N SER A 76 9.92 -1.99 5.82
CA SER A 76 10.48 -2.12 4.46
C SER A 76 9.55 -1.57 3.38
N THR A 77 8.24 -1.77 3.52
CA THR A 77 7.26 -1.28 2.53
C THR A 77 7.14 0.25 2.60
N LEU A 78 7.22 0.80 3.81
CA LEU A 78 7.26 2.25 4.05
C LEU A 78 8.49 2.91 3.42
N THR A 79 9.66 2.28 3.51
CA THR A 79 10.91 2.84 2.96
C THR A 79 10.83 2.99 1.43
N PHE A 80 10.23 2.02 0.74
CA PHE A 80 10.00 2.10 -0.70
C PHE A 80 8.94 3.15 -1.06
N ALA A 81 7.85 3.23 -0.30
CA ALA A 81 6.82 4.26 -0.51
C ALA A 81 7.38 5.69 -0.35
N LEU A 82 8.34 5.88 0.57
CA LEU A 82 9.01 7.15 0.78
C LEU A 82 10.13 7.43 -0.24
N ALA A 83 10.66 6.42 -0.93
CA ALA A 83 11.73 6.60 -1.91
C ALA A 83 11.32 7.55 -3.06
N ASP A 84 10.09 7.43 -3.58
CA ASP A 84 9.59 8.36 -4.61
C ASP A 84 9.41 9.78 -4.04
N THR A 85 9.04 9.91 -2.76
CA THR A 85 8.92 11.22 -2.13
C THR A 85 10.28 11.91 -1.95
N ILE A 86 11.32 11.15 -1.56
CA ILE A 86 12.68 11.64 -1.32
C ILE A 86 13.41 11.96 -2.63
N PHE A 87 13.38 11.04 -3.60
CA PHE A 87 14.19 11.15 -4.82
C PHE A 87 13.48 11.80 -5.99
N SER A 88 12.13 11.74 -6.04
CA SER A 88 11.36 12.30 -7.16
C SER A 88 10.79 13.69 -6.83
N THR A 89 9.94 13.78 -5.80
CA THR A 89 9.16 15.00 -5.55
C THR A 89 9.79 16.00 -4.56
N GLN A 90 10.75 15.57 -3.74
CA GLN A 90 11.37 16.36 -2.66
C GLN A 90 10.36 17.04 -1.71
N ASP A 91 9.18 16.44 -1.52
CA ASP A 91 8.13 16.97 -0.64
C ASP A 91 8.35 16.50 0.81
N PHE A 92 9.25 17.20 1.51
CA PHE A 92 9.62 16.86 2.89
C PHE A 92 8.46 17.03 3.89
N LEU A 93 7.49 17.88 3.59
CA LEU A 93 6.33 18.10 4.45
C LEU A 93 5.40 16.87 4.44
N THR A 94 5.13 16.30 3.27
CA THR A 94 4.36 15.05 3.10
C THR A 94 5.10 13.86 3.72
N LEU A 95 6.43 13.82 3.60
CA LEU A 95 7.27 12.83 4.28
C LEU A 95 7.07 12.90 5.81
N PHE A 96 7.15 14.10 6.39
CA PHE A 96 6.95 14.30 7.83
C PHE A 96 5.55 13.88 8.29
N TYR A 97 4.50 14.24 7.54
CA TYR A 97 3.15 13.80 7.87
C TYR A 97 3.01 12.27 7.86
N THR A 98 3.61 11.60 6.88
CA THR A 98 3.56 10.14 6.77
C THR A 98 4.27 9.46 7.94
N LEU A 99 5.49 9.92 8.27
CA LEU A 99 6.25 9.43 9.43
C LEU A 99 5.52 9.69 10.75
N ARG A 100 4.89 10.87 10.91
CA ARG A 100 4.12 11.22 12.10
C ARG A 100 2.92 10.31 12.29
N VAL A 101 2.19 9.98 11.22
CA VAL A 101 1.06 9.04 11.28
C VAL A 101 1.54 7.64 11.67
N TYR A 102 2.65 7.19 11.08
CA TYR A 102 3.25 5.89 11.43
C TYR A 102 3.70 5.84 12.91
N ALA A 103 4.36 6.89 13.41
CA ALA A 103 4.76 6.98 14.81
C ALA A 103 3.56 6.98 15.77
N LYS A 104 2.48 7.69 15.43
CA LYS A 104 1.24 7.67 16.23
C LYS A 104 0.63 6.27 16.30
N ALA A 105 0.64 5.52 15.19
CA ALA A 105 0.16 4.14 15.17
C ALA A 105 1.03 3.25 16.08
N LEU A 106 2.36 3.34 16.00
CA LEU A 106 3.25 2.59 16.89
C LEU A 106 3.04 2.91 18.37
N VAL A 107 2.85 4.19 18.72
CA VAL A 107 2.58 4.61 20.11
C VAL A 107 1.24 4.07 20.60
N LEU A 108 0.21 4.05 19.74
CA LEU A 108 -1.10 3.47 20.08
C LEU A 108 -0.99 1.97 20.38
N GLU A 109 -0.30 1.22 19.53
CA GLU A 109 -0.05 -0.21 19.72
C GLU A 109 0.77 -0.47 20.99
N ALA A 110 1.83 0.32 21.23
CA ALA A 110 2.65 0.21 22.43
C ALA A 110 1.85 0.49 23.70
N ASN A 111 1.06 1.57 23.74
CA ASN A 111 0.22 1.89 24.90
C ASN A 111 -0.81 0.78 25.19
N THR A 112 -1.41 0.22 24.14
CA THR A 112 -2.36 -0.90 24.27
C THR A 112 -1.66 -2.14 24.83
N TYR A 113 -0.46 -2.45 24.33
CA TYR A 113 0.36 -3.55 24.83
C TYR A 113 0.73 -3.39 26.30
N PHE A 114 1.21 -2.21 26.71
CA PHE A 114 1.54 -1.93 28.11
C PHE A 114 0.31 -2.02 29.01
N SER A 115 -0.83 -1.48 28.59
CA SER A 115 -2.09 -1.55 29.35
C SER A 115 -2.59 -2.99 29.52
N SER A 116 -2.36 -3.85 28.53
CA SER A 116 -2.74 -5.28 28.59
C SER A 116 -1.80 -6.12 29.47
N THR A 117 -0.54 -5.69 29.63
CA THR A 117 0.46 -6.37 30.48
C THR A 117 0.32 -5.99 31.95
N SER A 118 -0.25 -4.81 32.23
CA SER A 118 -0.46 -4.30 33.60
C SER A 118 -1.73 -4.82 34.29
N GLN A 119 -2.47 -5.75 33.66
CA GLN A 119 -3.72 -6.31 34.17
C GLN A 119 -3.55 -7.80 34.46
#